data_AF-A0A847IR04-F1
#
_entry.id   AF-A0A847IR04-F1
#
_cell.length_a   1.000
_cell.length_b   1.000
_cell.length_c   1.000
_cell.angle_alpha   90.00
_cell.angle_beta   90.00
_cell.angle_gamma   90.00
#
_symmetry.space_group_name_H-M   'P 1'
#
loop_
_entity.id
_entity.type
_entity.pdbx_description
1 polymer ?
#
loop_
_entity_poly.entity_id
_entity_poly.type
_entity_poly.pdbx_seq_one_letter_code
_entity_poly.pdbx_strand_id
1 'polypeptide(L)'
;MKRWYIIAAAILILASCNRDSLREITDFNDNWEFARTGGIDDPLVWQVVDIPHDWSIEGPFDKDHPATPGGGALPGGKGIYRKVFTLGPETQEKRIFIEFDGIYRDSRVFVNGRLAGHRPCGYASFSYEITALLNPSGTENRVEVTVDNSLQPNSRWYTGSGIYRNVRLVATPVVHIPYSGTYVTTPYVSPERAQVLIKTNISYPSAAAGNYYLLTKILDPSGLTVAKECRYVDPSPEGEILMEQTLEVKKPALWDVEDPNLYTVKSLLLKSGEVIDDYKTTFGIRTFRFTADSGFFLNDRPLKIRGVCMHHDLGALGAAVNRRAMERQLEMLAQMGCNAIRTSHNPPAPELLDLCDNMGFLVMNEAFDVWRKNKSAYDYAMFFEVWHEKDLRDFIARDRNHPSVIMWSIGNEVLEQWNNPQADTLDLQQANLLLNFMAGNDSQVDGDLPFDALLTRKLATMVKELDPTRPVTAGCNEPGVYNNLFRAGVLDIIGYNYHEGDYPQVPVNFPGKPFVAAETTSSLHTRGFYQMPSDSVRKEPKQWWLTYDTPHHMCSAYDNMCAPWGNTHESALIQVRDNDFISGMFIWTGFDYLG
;
A
#
# COMPACT_ATOMS: atom_id res chain seq x y z
N MET A 1 -64.30 50.72 -7.33
CA MET A 1 -63.45 49.57 -6.94
C MET A 1 -62.60 49.12 -8.12
N LYS A 2 -61.37 49.63 -8.25
CA LYS A 2 -60.34 49.13 -9.18
C LYS A 2 -58.99 49.38 -8.53
N ARG A 3 -58.32 48.32 -8.06
CA ARG A 3 -56.93 48.36 -7.58
C ARG A 3 -56.05 47.73 -8.65
N TRP A 4 -55.03 48.48 -9.04
CA TRP A 4 -53.93 48.05 -9.89
C TRP A 4 -52.89 47.35 -9.00
N TYR A 5 -52.41 46.18 -9.40
CA TYR A 5 -51.26 45.53 -8.78
C TYR A 5 -50.07 45.64 -9.75
N ILE A 6 -49.06 46.39 -9.34
CA ILE A 6 -47.74 46.43 -9.97
C ILE A 6 -46.95 45.25 -9.41
N ILE A 7 -46.49 44.36 -10.30
CA ILE A 7 -45.58 43.25 -9.97
C ILE A 7 -44.16 43.82 -10.01
N ALA A 8 -43.48 43.83 -8.87
CA ALA A 8 -42.04 44.04 -8.77
C ALA A 8 -41.35 42.68 -8.74
N ALA A 9 -40.66 42.32 -9.83
CA ALA A 9 -39.76 41.17 -9.87
C ALA A 9 -38.41 41.59 -9.26
N ALA A 10 -38.11 41.08 -8.07
CA ALA A 10 -36.77 41.16 -7.49
C ALA A 10 -35.93 40.01 -8.04
N ILE A 11 -35.03 40.32 -8.98
CA ILE A 11 -33.98 39.41 -9.42
C ILE A 11 -32.92 39.38 -8.31
N LEU A 12 -32.91 38.31 -7.53
CA LEU A 12 -31.81 37.97 -6.63
C LEU A 12 -30.66 37.43 -7.50
N ILE A 13 -29.68 38.29 -7.76
CA ILE A 13 -28.37 37.87 -8.26
C ILE A 13 -27.68 37.13 -7.10
N LEU A 14 -27.76 35.81 -7.11
CA LEU A 14 -26.84 34.96 -6.36
C LEU A 14 -25.46 35.16 -6.99
N ALA A 15 -24.68 36.07 -6.43
CA ALA A 15 -23.24 36.06 -6.60
C ALA A 15 -22.73 34.74 -6.00
N SER A 16 -22.54 33.75 -6.87
CA SER A 16 -21.67 32.62 -6.58
C SER A 16 -20.28 33.19 -6.38
N CYS A 17 -19.93 33.51 -5.13
CA CYS A 17 -18.53 33.59 -4.76
C CYS A 17 -17.95 32.21 -5.05
N ASN A 18 -17.22 32.08 -6.16
CA ASN A 18 -16.17 31.08 -6.29
C ASN A 18 -15.28 31.27 -5.05
N ARG A 19 -15.50 30.48 -4.01
CA ARG A 19 -14.46 30.27 -3.02
C ARG A 19 -13.47 29.36 -3.71
N ASP A 20 -12.38 29.95 -4.21
CA ASP A 20 -11.18 29.20 -4.56
C ASP A 20 -10.93 28.19 -3.44
N SER A 21 -10.75 26.91 -3.80
CA SER A 21 -10.61 25.88 -2.78
C SER A 21 -9.36 26.15 -1.95
N LEU A 22 -9.52 26.15 -0.64
CA LEU A 22 -8.47 26.53 0.32
C LEU A 22 -7.20 25.68 0.14
N ARG A 23 -7.40 24.35 0.10
CA ARG A 23 -6.47 23.37 -0.45
C ARG A 23 -6.92 23.02 -1.87
N GLU A 24 -5.98 23.01 -2.80
CA GLU A 24 -6.20 22.57 -4.18
C GLU A 24 -5.44 21.28 -4.42
N ILE A 25 -6.14 20.28 -4.95
CA ILE A 25 -5.55 19.03 -5.42
C ILE A 25 -5.89 18.96 -6.90
N THR A 26 -4.87 19.12 -7.74
CA THR A 26 -5.02 19.12 -9.19
C THR A 26 -4.47 17.81 -9.72
N ASP A 27 -5.31 17.09 -10.49
CA ASP A 27 -4.85 15.96 -11.29
C ASP A 27 -3.71 16.43 -12.19
N PHE A 28 -2.58 15.74 -12.12
CA PHE A 28 -1.37 16.14 -12.83
C PHE A 28 -0.95 15.10 -13.87
N ASN A 29 -1.88 14.26 -14.32
CA ASN A 29 -1.60 13.11 -15.16
C ASN A 29 -1.52 13.40 -16.67
N ASP A 30 -2.26 14.37 -17.18
CA ASP A 30 -2.37 14.56 -18.64
C ASP A 30 -1.15 15.25 -19.26
N ASN A 31 -0.90 15.03 -20.56
CA ASN A 31 0.04 15.82 -21.38
C ASN A 31 1.49 15.86 -20.83
N TRP A 32 2.04 14.71 -20.45
CA TRP A 32 3.48 14.57 -20.22
C TRP A 32 4.20 14.28 -21.53
N GLU A 33 5.45 14.70 -21.64
CA GLU A 33 6.37 14.18 -22.65
C GLU A 33 7.19 13.06 -22.04
N PHE A 34 7.40 11.98 -22.78
CA PHE A 34 8.21 10.84 -22.37
C PHE A 34 9.21 10.46 -23.46
N ALA A 35 10.43 10.12 -23.05
CA ALA A 35 11.43 9.53 -23.92
C ALA A 35 12.18 8.41 -23.18
N ARG A 36 12.40 7.28 -23.86
CA ARG A 36 13.34 6.26 -23.41
C ARG A 36 14.76 6.75 -23.67
N THR A 37 15.66 6.55 -22.71
CA THR A 37 17.08 6.84 -22.93
C THR A 37 17.75 5.56 -23.40
N GLY A 38 18.26 5.56 -24.63
CA GLY A 38 19.10 4.49 -25.17
C GLY A 38 20.53 4.56 -24.63
N GLY A 39 21.52 4.26 -25.47
CA GLY A 39 22.92 4.56 -25.20
C GLY A 39 23.16 6.08 -25.06
N ILE A 40 24.31 6.46 -24.51
CA ILE A 40 24.66 7.87 -24.21
C ILE A 40 24.54 8.78 -25.45
N ASP A 41 24.73 8.24 -26.64
CA ASP A 41 24.73 8.97 -27.91
C ASP A 41 23.41 8.86 -28.71
N ASP A 42 22.41 8.13 -28.20
CA ASP A 42 21.15 7.94 -28.90
C ASP A 42 20.25 9.19 -28.76
N PRO A 43 19.71 9.73 -29.86
CA PRO A 43 18.80 10.87 -29.78
C PRO A 43 17.51 10.50 -29.04
N LEU A 44 17.09 11.33 -28.10
CA LEU A 44 15.82 11.16 -27.39
C LEU A 44 14.65 11.40 -28.34
N VAL A 45 13.80 10.39 -28.49
CA VAL A 45 12.54 10.49 -29.22
C VAL A 45 11.43 10.74 -28.20
N TRP A 46 10.89 11.95 -28.21
CA TRP A 46 9.81 12.37 -27.30
C TRP A 46 8.44 12.01 -27.86
N GLN A 47 7.59 11.48 -27.00
CA GLN A 47 6.17 11.26 -27.27
C GLN A 47 5.32 11.87 -26.16
N VAL A 48 4.13 12.35 -26.51
CA VAL A 48 3.15 12.81 -25.53
C VAL A 48 2.43 11.59 -24.98
N VAL A 49 2.38 11.48 -23.66
CA VAL A 49 1.71 10.41 -22.91
C VAL A 49 0.89 11.01 -21.77
N ASP A 50 -0.16 10.29 -21.39
CA ASP A 50 -0.86 10.54 -20.13
C ASP A 50 -0.38 9.51 -19.10
N ILE A 51 -0.36 9.93 -17.85
CA ILE A 51 -0.08 9.08 -16.69
C ILE A 51 -1.42 8.52 -16.17
N PRO A 52 -1.47 7.32 -15.57
CA PRO A 52 -0.43 6.32 -15.40
C PRO A 52 0.15 5.76 -16.71
N HIS A 53 1.48 5.59 -16.77
CA HIS A 53 2.19 5.09 -17.95
C HIS A 53 3.22 4.01 -17.58
N ASP A 54 3.15 2.89 -18.28
CA ASP A 54 4.08 1.77 -18.20
C ASP A 54 4.69 1.54 -19.60
N TRP A 55 5.95 1.90 -19.81
CA TRP A 55 6.57 1.74 -21.14
C TRP A 55 7.00 0.29 -21.43
N SER A 56 7.08 -0.57 -20.40
CA SER A 56 7.51 -1.95 -20.59
C SER A 56 6.49 -2.76 -21.39
N ILE A 57 5.20 -2.53 -21.13
CA ILE A 57 4.10 -3.27 -21.76
C ILE A 57 3.96 -2.96 -23.27
N GLU A 58 4.48 -1.81 -23.70
CA GLU A 58 4.50 -1.39 -25.11
C GLU A 58 5.57 -2.12 -25.93
N GLY A 59 6.56 -2.71 -25.25
CA GLY A 59 7.68 -3.39 -25.87
C GLY A 59 7.37 -4.83 -26.31
N PRO A 60 8.14 -5.39 -27.26
CA PRO A 60 8.01 -6.80 -27.62
C PRO A 60 8.60 -7.69 -26.52
N PHE A 61 7.98 -8.86 -26.35
CA PHE A 61 8.56 -9.95 -25.58
C PHE A 61 9.86 -10.45 -26.22
N ASP A 62 10.89 -10.64 -25.40
CA ASP A 62 12.16 -11.23 -25.84
C ASP A 62 12.80 -12.02 -24.68
N LYS A 63 13.23 -13.25 -24.95
CA LYS A 63 13.94 -14.11 -23.99
C LYS A 63 15.30 -13.51 -23.56
N ASP A 64 15.86 -12.62 -24.38
CA ASP A 64 17.15 -11.99 -24.14
C ASP A 64 17.01 -10.67 -23.34
N HIS A 65 15.79 -10.23 -23.02
CA HIS A 65 15.59 -9.13 -22.08
C HIS A 65 16.13 -9.51 -20.68
N PRO A 66 16.87 -8.63 -20.02
CA PRO A 66 17.50 -8.93 -18.73
C PRO A 66 16.49 -9.15 -17.59
N ALA A 67 15.22 -8.77 -17.79
CA ALA A 67 14.12 -9.10 -16.89
C ALA A 67 13.89 -10.61 -16.75
N THR A 68 14.30 -11.42 -17.75
CA THR A 68 14.03 -12.87 -17.85
C THR A 68 12.52 -13.20 -17.90
N PRO A 69 12.11 -14.47 -18.10
CA PRO A 69 10.69 -14.84 -18.03
C PRO A 69 10.02 -14.40 -16.72
N GLY A 70 10.70 -14.53 -15.57
CA GLY A 70 10.16 -14.12 -14.27
C GLY A 70 9.79 -12.63 -14.18
N GLY A 71 10.46 -11.76 -14.95
CA GLY A 71 10.11 -10.35 -15.06
C GLY A 71 9.14 -10.05 -16.22
N GLY A 72 8.50 -11.07 -16.79
CA GLY A 72 7.60 -10.98 -17.94
C GLY A 72 8.31 -10.99 -19.29
N ALA A 73 9.63 -11.20 -19.36
CA ALA A 73 10.43 -11.13 -20.59
C ALA A 73 10.16 -9.85 -21.41
N LEU A 74 9.98 -8.72 -20.73
CA LEU A 74 9.69 -7.41 -21.30
C LEU A 74 10.81 -6.41 -21.00
N PRO A 75 10.98 -5.37 -21.83
CA PRO A 75 12.09 -4.44 -21.69
C PRO A 75 11.91 -3.52 -20.47
N GLY A 76 12.97 -3.31 -19.70
CA GLY A 76 13.07 -2.19 -18.74
C GLY A 76 13.82 -1.00 -19.32
N GLY A 77 14.96 -0.69 -18.70
CA GLY A 77 15.85 0.39 -19.11
C GLY A 77 15.56 1.69 -18.38
N LYS A 78 15.96 2.81 -18.97
CA LYS A 78 15.83 4.14 -18.39
C LYS A 78 14.87 5.00 -19.21
N GLY A 79 14.14 5.88 -18.53
CA GLY A 79 13.17 6.77 -19.15
C GLY A 79 13.14 8.13 -18.47
N ILE A 80 12.77 9.16 -19.22
CA ILE A 80 12.62 10.52 -18.72
C ILE A 80 11.21 11.00 -19.07
N TYR A 81 10.50 11.50 -18.06
CA TYR A 81 9.24 12.22 -18.22
C TYR A 81 9.46 13.71 -18.02
N ARG A 82 8.75 14.54 -18.77
CA ARG A 82 8.80 16.00 -18.68
C ARG A 82 7.40 16.58 -18.73
N LYS A 83 7.15 17.60 -17.93
CA LYS A 83 5.93 18.39 -18.02
C LYS A 83 6.22 19.84 -17.75
N VAL A 84 5.69 20.70 -18.60
CA VAL A 84 5.68 22.15 -18.43
C VAL A 84 4.31 22.54 -17.90
N PHE A 85 4.27 23.41 -16.90
CA PHE A 85 3.04 23.91 -16.31
C PHE A 85 3.25 25.31 -15.77
N THR A 86 2.16 26.06 -15.65
CA THR A 86 2.18 27.41 -15.08
C THR A 86 1.24 27.43 -13.89
N LEU A 87 1.68 28.09 -12.83
CA LEU A 87 0.87 28.31 -11.65
C LEU A 87 0.14 29.64 -11.75
N GLY A 88 -1.13 29.66 -11.35
CA GLY A 88 -1.93 30.87 -11.27
C GLY A 88 -1.68 31.67 -9.99
N PRO A 89 -2.12 32.94 -9.95
CA PRO A 89 -1.90 33.86 -8.83
C PRO A 89 -2.42 33.36 -7.48
N GLU A 90 -3.43 32.49 -7.48
CA GLU A 90 -4.01 31.83 -6.29
C GLU A 90 -2.98 30.99 -5.49
N THR A 91 -1.84 30.65 -6.10
CA THR A 91 -0.81 29.81 -5.50
C THR A 91 0.35 30.59 -4.87
N GLN A 92 0.39 31.92 -5.03
CA GLN A 92 1.56 32.75 -4.68
C GLN A 92 1.92 32.74 -3.18
N GLU A 93 0.97 32.44 -2.30
CA GLU A 93 1.17 32.32 -0.84
C GLU A 93 0.97 30.90 -0.32
N LYS A 94 0.91 29.90 -1.21
CA LYS A 94 0.69 28.50 -0.88
C LYS A 94 2.00 27.70 -0.85
N ARG A 95 1.99 26.60 -0.11
CA ARG A 95 2.98 25.53 -0.16
C ARG A 95 2.58 24.57 -1.27
N ILE A 96 3.50 24.29 -2.17
CA ILE A 96 3.23 23.46 -3.35
C ILE A 96 3.97 22.14 -3.21
N PHE A 97 3.24 21.05 -3.37
CA PHE A 97 3.74 19.69 -3.34
C PHE A 97 3.44 18.99 -4.65
N ILE A 98 4.33 18.10 -5.07
CA ILE A 98 4.05 17.10 -6.09
C ILE A 98 4.02 15.73 -5.42
N GLU A 99 2.93 14.99 -5.62
CA GLU A 99 2.70 13.69 -5.03
C GLU A 99 2.65 12.62 -6.11
N PHE A 100 3.35 11.52 -5.88
CA PHE A 100 3.39 10.36 -6.76
C PHE A 100 2.91 9.15 -5.97
N ASP A 101 1.93 8.42 -6.50
CA ASP A 101 1.44 7.21 -5.84
C ASP A 101 2.36 6.00 -6.07
N GLY A 102 3.23 6.05 -7.08
CA GLY A 102 4.27 5.05 -7.36
C GLY A 102 5.01 5.29 -8.68
N ILE A 103 6.33 5.10 -8.68
CA ILE A 103 7.20 5.17 -9.87
C ILE A 103 8.15 3.99 -9.84
N TYR A 104 8.07 3.07 -10.79
CA TYR A 104 8.93 1.89 -10.85
C TYR A 104 10.08 2.11 -11.85
N ARG A 105 11.34 2.28 -11.43
CA ARG A 105 11.87 2.47 -10.05
C ARG A 105 13.09 3.41 -10.07
N ASP A 106 13.77 3.57 -8.93
CA ASP A 106 14.94 4.46 -8.78
C ASP A 106 14.74 5.87 -9.34
N SER A 107 13.62 6.48 -8.94
CA SER A 107 13.17 7.73 -9.51
C SER A 107 13.84 8.94 -8.89
N ARG A 108 14.19 9.94 -9.72
CA ARG A 108 14.61 11.27 -9.27
C ARG A 108 13.73 12.32 -9.91
N VAL A 109 13.24 13.26 -9.10
CA VAL A 109 12.34 14.33 -9.53
C VAL A 109 13.09 15.65 -9.50
N PHE A 110 13.06 16.39 -10.60
CA PHE A 110 13.67 17.69 -10.75
C PHE A 110 12.61 18.73 -11.08
N VAL A 111 12.73 19.93 -10.50
CA VAL A 111 11.88 21.09 -10.82
C VAL A 111 12.81 22.23 -11.21
N ASN A 112 12.64 22.76 -12.42
CA ASN A 112 13.47 23.82 -12.98
C ASN A 112 14.99 23.51 -12.88
N GLY A 113 15.35 22.25 -13.17
CA GLY A 113 16.74 21.77 -13.15
C GLY A 113 17.32 21.47 -11.76
N ARG A 114 16.55 21.65 -10.68
CA ARG A 114 16.98 21.39 -9.29
C ARG A 114 16.33 20.13 -8.76
N LEU A 115 17.09 19.29 -8.06
CA LEU A 115 16.59 18.04 -7.48
C LEU A 115 15.58 18.34 -6.35
N ALA A 116 14.36 17.83 -6.49
CA ALA A 116 13.34 17.82 -5.45
C ALA A 116 13.49 16.61 -4.52
N GLY A 117 13.79 15.43 -5.08
CA GLY A 117 13.99 14.23 -4.29
C GLY A 117 14.33 12.98 -5.10
N HIS A 118 14.67 11.92 -4.38
CA HIS A 118 15.04 10.59 -4.90
C HIS A 118 14.24 9.53 -4.14
N ARG A 119 13.64 8.57 -4.85
CA ARG A 119 12.96 7.41 -4.24
C ARG A 119 13.29 6.12 -4.99
N PRO A 120 14.04 5.18 -4.37
CA PRO A 120 14.36 3.88 -4.97
C PRO A 120 13.21 2.89 -5.04
N CYS A 121 12.38 2.82 -4.00
CA CYS A 121 11.28 1.87 -3.92
C CYS A 121 10.24 2.16 -4.99
N GLY A 122 10.00 1.17 -5.85
CA GLY A 122 9.07 1.30 -6.98
C GLY A 122 7.59 1.32 -6.59
N TYR A 123 7.26 0.92 -5.37
CA TYR A 123 5.88 0.78 -4.90
C TYR A 123 5.47 1.81 -3.84
N ALA A 124 6.42 2.62 -3.36
CA ALA A 124 6.17 3.65 -2.36
C ALA A 124 5.42 4.83 -2.97
N SER A 125 4.42 5.34 -2.24
CA SER A 125 3.85 6.66 -2.49
C SER A 125 4.65 7.73 -1.75
N PHE A 126 4.83 8.90 -2.35
CA PHE A 126 5.63 9.97 -1.77
C PHE A 126 5.20 11.36 -2.22
N SER A 127 5.52 12.34 -1.38
CA SER A 127 5.25 13.76 -1.61
C SER A 127 6.55 14.55 -1.46
N TYR A 128 6.81 15.48 -2.39
CA TYR A 128 7.91 16.43 -2.30
C TYR A 128 7.37 17.85 -2.27
N GLU A 129 7.79 18.64 -1.28
CA GLU A 129 7.57 20.09 -1.32
C GLU A 129 8.47 20.71 -2.39
N ILE A 130 7.87 21.40 -3.35
CA ILE A 130 8.56 22.02 -4.49
C ILE A 130 8.49 23.55 -4.46
N THR A 131 7.87 24.15 -3.42
CA THR A 131 7.65 25.60 -3.29
C THR A 131 8.90 26.43 -3.64
N ALA A 132 10.05 26.10 -3.05
CA ALA A 132 11.30 26.84 -3.25
C ALA A 132 11.98 26.57 -4.62
N LEU A 133 11.48 25.58 -5.36
CA LEU A 133 12.03 25.18 -6.66
C LEU A 133 11.29 25.84 -7.84
N LEU A 134 10.12 26.41 -7.58
CA LEU A 134 9.26 27.03 -8.59
C LEU A 134 9.75 28.43 -9.00
N ASN A 135 9.43 28.78 -10.24
CA ASN A 135 9.48 30.15 -10.75
C ASN A 135 8.29 30.96 -10.23
N PRO A 136 8.34 32.30 -10.28
CA PRO A 136 7.22 33.15 -9.90
C PRO A 136 5.91 32.79 -10.62
N SER A 137 4.78 33.06 -9.97
CA SER A 137 3.44 32.86 -10.54
C SER A 137 3.31 33.49 -11.93
N GLY A 138 2.65 32.79 -12.85
CA GLY A 138 2.52 33.21 -14.26
C GLY A 138 3.75 32.93 -15.14
N THR A 139 4.85 32.40 -14.58
CA THR A 139 5.99 31.90 -15.35
C THR A 139 5.93 30.37 -15.45
N GLU A 140 6.36 29.83 -16.59
CA GLU A 140 6.44 28.40 -16.82
C GLU A 140 7.40 27.73 -15.82
N ASN A 141 6.98 26.57 -15.33
CA ASN A 141 7.76 25.65 -14.53
C ASN A 141 7.92 24.35 -15.30
N ARG A 142 9.05 23.68 -15.11
CA ARG A 142 9.33 22.40 -15.74
C ARG A 142 9.65 21.35 -14.69
N VAL A 143 8.85 20.29 -14.65
CA VAL A 143 9.17 19.07 -13.91
C VAL A 143 9.80 18.06 -14.86
N GLU A 144 10.87 17.43 -14.41
CA GLU A 144 11.49 16.29 -15.07
C GLU A 144 11.61 15.13 -14.09
N VAL A 145 11.25 13.93 -14.51
CA VAL A 145 11.37 12.72 -13.71
C VAL A 145 12.22 11.72 -14.46
N THR A 146 13.38 11.38 -13.90
CA THR A 146 14.22 10.29 -14.42
C THR A 146 13.85 9.00 -13.71
N VAL A 147 13.63 7.92 -14.46
CA VAL A 147 13.26 6.60 -13.96
C VAL A 147 14.29 5.58 -14.46
N ASP A 148 14.85 4.77 -13.57
CA ASP A 148 15.89 3.79 -13.88
C ASP A 148 15.47 2.38 -13.48
N ASN A 149 15.02 1.61 -14.47
CA ASN A 149 14.76 0.18 -14.38
C ASN A 149 15.75 -0.62 -15.25
N SER A 150 17.01 -0.15 -15.37
CA SER A 150 18.02 -0.78 -16.21
C SER A 150 18.76 -1.94 -15.55
N LEU A 151 18.93 -1.91 -14.23
CA LEU A 151 19.52 -3.02 -13.48
C LEU A 151 18.47 -4.12 -13.32
N GLN A 152 18.53 -5.13 -14.19
CA GLN A 152 17.64 -6.29 -14.22
C GLN A 152 18.47 -7.59 -14.28
N PRO A 153 17.97 -8.72 -13.73
CA PRO A 153 16.66 -8.87 -13.08
C PRO A 153 16.63 -8.27 -11.68
N ASN A 154 15.53 -7.58 -11.36
CA ASN A 154 15.31 -6.91 -10.07
C ASN A 154 13.98 -7.25 -9.39
N SER A 155 13.25 -8.21 -9.95
CA SER A 155 11.95 -8.67 -9.49
C SER A 155 11.74 -10.12 -9.90
N ARG A 156 10.89 -10.84 -9.16
CA ARG A 156 10.46 -12.21 -9.47
C ARG A 156 9.16 -12.26 -10.29
N TRP A 157 8.52 -11.12 -10.50
CA TRP A 157 7.29 -10.90 -11.28
C TRP A 157 7.45 -9.67 -12.19
N TYR A 158 6.54 -9.48 -13.14
CA TYR A 158 6.49 -8.30 -13.97
C TYR A 158 6.22 -7.02 -13.15
N THR A 159 7.09 -6.03 -13.30
CA THR A 159 6.99 -4.78 -12.54
C THR A 159 6.32 -3.65 -13.31
N GLY A 160 6.43 -3.69 -14.64
CA GLY A 160 6.33 -2.50 -15.48
C GLY A 160 7.52 -1.55 -15.28
N SER A 161 7.52 -0.45 -16.03
CA SER A 161 8.49 0.64 -15.87
C SER A 161 7.86 2.00 -16.14
N GLY A 162 8.07 2.95 -15.23
CA GLY A 162 7.60 4.32 -15.40
C GLY A 162 6.81 4.87 -14.23
N ILE A 163 6.10 5.98 -14.50
CA ILE A 163 5.16 6.58 -13.57
C ILE A 163 3.83 5.82 -13.74
N TYR A 164 3.79 4.61 -13.21
CA TYR A 164 2.68 3.67 -13.42
C TYR A 164 1.50 3.88 -12.46
N ARG A 165 1.56 4.88 -11.59
CA ARG A 165 0.45 5.33 -10.74
C ARG A 165 0.25 6.84 -10.85
N ASN A 166 -0.87 7.31 -10.31
CA ASN A 166 -1.31 8.70 -10.43
C ASN A 166 -0.34 9.71 -9.83
N VAL A 167 -0.37 10.92 -10.41
CA VAL A 167 0.37 12.10 -9.97
C VAL A 167 -0.58 13.26 -9.74
N ARG A 168 -0.34 14.01 -8.67
CA ARG A 168 -1.13 15.20 -8.34
C ARG A 168 -0.25 16.33 -7.87
N LEU A 169 -0.67 17.54 -8.18
CA LEU A 169 -0.11 18.76 -7.63
C LEU A 169 -1.01 19.22 -6.49
N VAL A 170 -0.43 19.46 -5.31
CA VAL A 170 -1.18 19.84 -4.12
C VAL A 170 -0.71 21.21 -3.64
N ALA A 171 -1.62 22.19 -3.66
CA ALA A 171 -1.38 23.51 -3.10
C ALA A 171 -2.12 23.64 -1.76
N THR A 172 -1.37 23.93 -0.70
CA THR A 172 -1.90 24.06 0.66
C THR A 172 -1.58 25.45 1.23
N PRO A 173 -2.35 25.96 2.19
CA PRO A 173 -1.91 27.11 2.97
C PRO A 173 -0.59 26.82 3.70
N VAL A 174 0.10 27.88 4.14
CA VAL A 174 1.35 27.74 4.92
C VAL A 174 1.15 26.92 6.21
N VAL A 175 0.02 27.09 6.89
CA VAL A 175 -0.39 26.25 8.03
C VAL A 175 -1.40 25.22 7.54
N HIS A 176 -1.02 23.94 7.51
CA HIS A 176 -1.78 22.89 6.83
C HIS A 176 -1.64 21.54 7.53
N ILE A 177 -2.53 20.60 7.18
CA ILE A 177 -2.38 19.19 7.55
C ILE A 177 -1.48 18.51 6.51
N PRO A 178 -0.34 17.88 6.90
CA PRO A 178 0.60 17.30 5.95
C PRO A 178 0.03 16.04 5.27
N TYR A 179 0.71 15.58 4.22
CA TYR A 179 0.42 14.29 3.57
C TYR A 179 0.41 13.15 4.61
N SER A 180 -0.61 12.29 4.56
CA SER A 180 -0.86 11.24 5.56
C SER A 180 -0.95 11.73 7.03
N GLY A 181 -1.28 13.01 7.23
CA GLY A 181 -1.26 13.69 8.53
C GLY A 181 -2.40 13.32 9.48
N THR A 182 -3.27 12.39 9.13
CA THR A 182 -4.40 11.97 9.99
C THR A 182 -4.31 10.50 10.36
N TYR A 183 -4.78 10.19 11.57
CA TYR A 183 -4.94 8.83 12.07
C TYR A 183 -6.25 8.70 12.84
N VAL A 184 -7.17 7.91 12.29
CA VAL A 184 -8.53 7.73 12.78
C VAL A 184 -8.71 6.30 13.27
N THR A 185 -9.10 6.16 14.54
CA THR A 185 -9.31 4.84 15.17
C THR A 185 -10.64 4.80 15.91
N THR A 186 -11.12 3.59 16.19
CA THR A 186 -12.39 3.33 16.88
C THR A 186 -12.17 2.47 18.13
N PRO A 187 -11.54 3.01 19.20
CA PRO A 187 -11.14 2.23 20.37
C PRO A 187 -12.30 1.60 21.15
N TYR A 188 -13.53 2.07 20.94
CA TYR A 188 -14.73 1.48 21.50
C TYR A 188 -15.86 1.48 20.46
N VAL A 189 -16.50 0.32 20.26
CA VAL A 189 -17.63 0.14 19.35
C VAL A 189 -18.67 -0.75 20.05
N SER A 190 -19.92 -0.28 20.09
CA SER A 190 -21.09 -1.04 20.51
C SER A 190 -22.29 -0.71 19.61
N PRO A 191 -23.40 -1.46 19.69
CA PRO A 191 -24.63 -1.14 18.96
C PRO A 191 -25.18 0.27 19.25
N GLU A 192 -24.90 0.83 20.43
CA GLU A 192 -25.42 2.12 20.86
C GLU A 192 -24.51 3.29 20.48
N ARG A 193 -23.19 3.08 20.45
CA ARG A 193 -22.21 4.12 20.13
C ARG A 193 -20.86 3.57 19.69
N ALA A 194 -20.11 4.38 18.95
CA ALA A 194 -18.68 4.24 18.76
C ALA A 194 -17.94 5.51 19.24
N GLN A 195 -16.80 5.32 19.91
CA GLN A 195 -15.84 6.39 20.14
C GLN A 195 -14.88 6.42 18.96
N VAL A 196 -14.71 7.59 18.35
CA VAL A 196 -13.79 7.82 17.24
C VAL A 196 -12.69 8.74 17.74
N LEU A 197 -11.47 8.20 17.85
CA LEU A 197 -10.28 8.93 18.22
C LEU A 197 -9.56 9.39 16.95
N ILE A 198 -9.35 10.71 16.84
CA ILE A 198 -8.81 11.36 15.65
C ILE A 198 -7.56 12.11 16.06
N LYS A 199 -6.43 11.67 15.52
CA LYS A 199 -5.14 12.33 15.65
C LYS A 199 -4.83 13.07 14.34
N THR A 200 -4.51 14.36 14.42
CA THR A 200 -4.25 15.22 13.27
C THR A 200 -2.94 15.98 13.48
N ASN A 201 -1.96 15.74 12.62
CA ASN A 201 -0.76 16.54 12.53
C ASN A 201 -1.07 17.86 11.83
N ILE A 202 -0.53 18.96 12.34
CA ILE A 202 -0.62 20.28 11.74
C ILE A 202 0.79 20.81 11.59
N SER A 203 1.18 21.10 10.35
CA SER A 203 2.43 21.78 10.02
C SER A 203 2.22 23.29 10.02
N TYR A 204 3.15 24.02 10.62
CA TYR A 204 3.15 25.48 10.66
C TYR A 204 4.60 26.00 10.71
N PRO A 205 4.91 27.18 10.16
CA PRO A 205 6.24 27.75 10.31
C PRO A 205 6.44 28.21 11.77
N SER A 206 7.66 28.11 12.30
CA SER A 206 7.99 28.49 13.68
C SER A 206 7.63 29.95 14.05
N ALA A 207 7.40 30.81 13.05
CA ALA A 207 6.98 32.21 13.22
C ALA A 207 5.48 32.46 12.90
N ALA A 208 4.65 31.42 12.83
CA ALA A 208 3.22 31.54 12.52
C ALA A 208 2.48 32.32 13.61
N ALA A 209 2.16 33.59 13.36
CA ALA A 209 1.30 34.38 14.23
C ALA A 209 -0.19 34.09 13.97
N GLY A 210 -0.98 34.02 15.04
CA GLY A 210 -2.44 33.96 14.99
C GLY A 210 -3.04 32.88 15.88
N ASN A 211 -4.36 32.95 16.06
CA ASN A 211 -5.12 31.93 16.77
C ASN A 211 -5.66 30.91 15.77
N TYR A 212 -5.16 29.68 15.87
CA TYR A 212 -5.58 28.57 15.03
C TYR A 212 -6.53 27.65 15.78
N TYR A 213 -7.49 27.06 15.07
CA TYR A 213 -8.42 26.08 15.62
C TYR A 213 -8.56 24.91 14.66
N LEU A 214 -8.72 23.70 15.19
CA LEU A 214 -9.07 22.51 14.44
C LEU A 214 -10.54 22.17 14.70
N LEU A 215 -11.39 22.35 13.69
CA LEU A 215 -12.77 21.88 13.69
C LEU A 215 -12.84 20.54 12.95
N THR A 216 -13.15 19.50 13.69
CA THR A 216 -13.31 18.15 13.17
C THR A 216 -14.79 17.80 13.09
N LYS A 217 -15.23 17.27 11.95
CA LYS A 217 -16.59 16.78 11.72
C LYS A 217 -16.54 15.34 11.24
N ILE A 218 -17.42 14.49 11.76
CA ILE A 218 -17.65 13.14 11.25
C ILE A 218 -18.92 13.16 10.42
N LEU A 219 -18.82 12.74 9.17
CA LEU A 219 -19.93 12.59 8.23
C LEU A 219 -20.26 11.10 8.10
N ASP A 220 -21.54 10.79 8.16
CA ASP A 220 -22.05 9.43 7.92
C ASP A 220 -22.05 9.07 6.41
N PRO A 221 -22.38 7.82 6.04
CA PRO A 221 -22.41 7.39 4.64
C PRO A 221 -23.36 8.20 3.75
N SER A 222 -24.36 8.89 4.32
CA SER A 222 -25.27 9.78 3.58
C SER A 222 -24.73 11.20 3.41
N GLY A 223 -23.59 11.51 4.04
CA GLY A 223 -22.94 12.83 4.03
C GLY A 223 -23.41 13.77 5.15
N LEU A 224 -24.23 13.31 6.10
CA LEU A 224 -24.71 14.12 7.21
C LEU A 224 -23.68 14.17 8.34
N THR A 225 -23.48 15.35 8.94
CA THR A 225 -22.59 15.49 10.11
C THR A 225 -23.24 14.87 11.35
N VAL A 226 -22.65 13.79 11.85
CA VAL A 226 -23.14 13.05 13.03
C VAL A 226 -22.38 13.40 14.32
N ALA A 227 -21.17 13.94 14.21
CA ALA A 227 -20.41 14.45 15.35
C ALA A 227 -19.51 15.62 14.92
N LYS A 228 -19.20 16.53 15.85
CA LYS A 228 -18.23 17.61 15.63
C LYS A 228 -17.58 18.09 16.92
N GLU A 229 -16.34 18.53 16.84
CA GLU A 229 -15.59 19.14 17.94
C GLU A 229 -14.66 20.22 17.38
N CYS A 230 -14.48 21.34 18.10
CA CYS A 230 -13.55 22.40 17.75
C CYS A 230 -12.55 22.60 18.90
N ARG A 231 -11.25 22.58 18.61
CA ARG A 231 -10.19 22.82 19.60
C ARG A 231 -9.22 23.90 19.15
N TYR A 232 -8.72 24.67 20.12
CA TYR A 232 -7.60 25.58 19.89
C TYR A 232 -6.33 24.79 19.59
N VAL A 233 -5.57 25.26 18.61
CA VAL A 233 -4.25 24.72 18.25
C VAL A 233 -3.23 25.64 18.89
N ASP A 234 -2.55 25.14 19.93
CA ASP A 234 -1.50 25.88 20.61
C ASP A 234 -0.20 25.78 19.79
N PRO A 235 0.32 26.89 19.24
CA PRO A 235 1.52 26.83 18.41
C PRO A 235 2.73 26.29 19.21
N SER A 236 3.41 25.28 18.69
CA SER A 236 4.67 24.76 19.26
C SER A 236 5.88 25.42 18.59
N PRO A 237 7.08 25.44 19.20
CA PRO A 237 8.29 25.91 18.53
C PRO A 237 8.84 24.95 17.46
N GLU A 238 8.39 23.69 17.44
CA GLU A 238 8.96 22.60 16.63
C GLU A 238 8.47 22.57 15.18
N GLY A 239 7.49 23.41 14.81
CA GLY A 239 6.98 23.51 13.43
C GLY A 239 5.94 22.44 13.04
N GLU A 240 5.65 21.51 13.94
CA GLU A 240 4.53 20.58 13.85
C GLU A 240 3.84 20.42 15.22
N ILE A 241 2.56 20.04 15.21
CA ILE A 241 1.81 19.69 16.42
C ILE A 241 0.83 18.55 16.12
N LEU A 242 0.76 17.59 17.04
CA LEU A 242 -0.20 16.51 17.03
C LEU A 242 -1.43 16.90 17.87
N MET A 243 -2.56 17.12 17.21
CA MET A 243 -3.84 17.35 17.88
C MET A 243 -4.59 16.03 18.06
N GLU A 244 -5.21 15.86 19.24
CA GLU A 244 -6.05 14.70 19.54
C GLU A 244 -7.48 15.15 19.91
N GLN A 245 -8.47 14.53 19.26
CA GLN A 245 -9.90 14.76 19.46
C GLN A 245 -10.63 13.42 19.57
N THR A 246 -11.63 13.34 20.45
CA THR A 246 -12.46 12.14 20.63
C THR A 246 -13.92 12.52 20.46
N LEU A 247 -14.55 11.95 19.43
CA LEU A 247 -15.94 12.21 19.09
C LEU A 247 -16.77 10.92 19.24
N GLU A 248 -18.06 11.07 19.56
CA GLU A 248 -18.99 9.94 19.70
C GLU A 248 -19.94 9.88 18.50
N VAL A 249 -20.03 8.72 17.85
CA VAL A 249 -21.04 8.41 16.84
C VAL A 249 -22.09 7.50 17.48
N LYS A 250 -23.35 7.95 17.54
CA LYS A 250 -24.46 7.17 18.11
C LYS A 250 -24.99 6.20 17.08
N LYS A 251 -25.31 4.97 17.51
CA LYS A 251 -25.83 3.88 16.67
C LYS A 251 -25.06 3.75 15.35
N PRO A 252 -23.75 3.48 15.42
CA PRO A 252 -22.89 3.49 14.23
C PRO A 252 -23.34 2.43 13.23
N ALA A 253 -23.34 2.78 11.94
CA ALA A 253 -23.38 1.79 10.87
C ALA A 253 -21.99 1.15 10.79
N LEU A 254 -21.89 -0.16 11.02
CA LEU A 254 -20.59 -0.82 11.02
C LEU A 254 -20.10 -1.05 9.60
N TRP A 255 -18.79 -0.93 9.40
CA TRP A 255 -18.14 -1.46 8.21
C TRP A 255 -18.06 -2.98 8.34
N ASP A 256 -18.50 -3.69 7.31
CA ASP A 256 -18.49 -5.14 7.21
C ASP A 256 -18.17 -5.56 5.77
N VAL A 257 -17.84 -6.85 5.55
CA VAL A 257 -17.61 -7.38 4.20
C VAL A 257 -18.90 -7.46 3.38
N GLU A 258 -20.06 -7.52 4.06
CA GLU A 258 -21.38 -7.51 3.42
C GLU A 258 -21.97 -6.09 3.32
N ASP A 259 -21.74 -5.26 4.34
CA ASP A 259 -22.23 -3.89 4.45
C ASP A 259 -21.06 -2.91 4.69
N PRO A 260 -20.32 -2.49 3.65
CA PRO A 260 -19.11 -1.67 3.77
C PRO A 260 -19.41 -0.19 4.05
N ASN A 261 -20.02 0.12 5.21
CA ASN A 261 -20.37 1.49 5.58
C ASN A 261 -19.12 2.35 5.84
N LEU A 262 -18.94 3.41 5.04
CA LEU A 262 -17.82 4.34 5.14
C LEU A 262 -18.26 5.71 5.67
N TYR A 263 -17.48 6.22 6.61
CA TYR A 263 -17.62 7.57 7.16
C TYR A 263 -16.50 8.46 6.61
N THR A 264 -16.68 9.78 6.75
CA THR A 264 -15.62 10.75 6.44
C THR A 264 -15.35 11.64 7.64
N VAL A 265 -14.08 11.72 8.06
CA VAL A 265 -13.61 12.82 8.91
C VAL A 265 -13.26 14.01 8.02
N LYS A 266 -13.88 15.16 8.28
CA LYS A 266 -13.44 16.46 7.74
C LYS A 266 -12.71 17.24 8.82
N SER A 267 -11.42 17.41 8.65
CA SER A 267 -10.53 18.21 9.50
C SER A 267 -10.36 19.58 8.88
N LEU A 268 -10.99 20.59 9.48
CA LEU A 268 -10.97 21.96 9.01
C LEU A 268 -10.04 22.78 9.90
N LEU A 269 -8.97 23.33 9.36
CA LEU A 269 -8.14 24.31 10.08
C LEU A 269 -8.75 25.70 9.92
N LEU A 270 -8.85 26.42 11.02
CA LEU A 270 -9.37 27.78 11.04
C LEU A 270 -8.33 28.75 11.56
N LYS A 271 -8.32 29.96 10.99
CA LYS A 271 -7.59 31.13 11.49
C LYS A 271 -8.58 32.27 11.65
N SER A 272 -8.68 32.84 12.84
CA SER A 272 -9.59 33.95 13.14
C SER A 272 -11.06 33.71 12.74
N GLY A 273 -11.52 32.45 12.79
CA GLY A 273 -12.90 32.05 12.46
C GLY A 273 -13.13 31.67 10.99
N GLU A 274 -12.15 31.84 10.11
CA GLU A 274 -12.23 31.45 8.71
C GLU A 274 -11.50 30.12 8.49
N VAL A 275 -12.05 29.25 7.64
CA VAL A 275 -11.38 28.00 7.27
C VAL A 275 -10.22 28.33 6.33
N ILE A 276 -9.05 27.77 6.61
CA ILE A 276 -7.82 27.95 5.82
C ILE A 276 -7.33 26.65 5.17
N ASP A 277 -7.67 25.48 5.72
CA ASP A 277 -7.38 24.17 5.13
C ASP A 277 -8.58 23.23 5.35
N ASP A 278 -8.79 22.30 4.42
CA ASP A 278 -9.80 21.24 4.49
C ASP A 278 -9.15 19.91 4.09
N TYR A 279 -9.04 19.00 5.06
CA TYR A 279 -8.48 17.67 4.87
C TYR A 279 -9.55 16.61 5.16
N LYS A 280 -9.68 15.64 4.25
CA LYS A 280 -10.67 14.56 4.36
C LYS A 280 -9.98 13.22 4.57
N THR A 281 -10.53 12.43 5.49
CA THR A 281 -10.08 11.07 5.77
C THR A 281 -11.27 10.13 5.77
N THR A 282 -11.31 9.19 4.83
CA THR A 282 -12.28 8.10 4.82
C THR A 282 -11.89 7.07 5.87
N PHE A 283 -12.88 6.53 6.60
CA PHE A 283 -12.66 5.44 7.56
C PHE A 283 -13.94 4.61 7.73
N GLY A 284 -13.82 3.45 8.37
CA GLY A 284 -14.96 2.60 8.75
C GLY A 284 -14.95 2.28 10.24
N ILE A 285 -16.14 2.08 10.81
CA ILE A 285 -16.33 1.69 12.22
C ILE A 285 -16.50 0.18 12.28
N ARG A 286 -15.51 -0.54 12.81
CA ARG A 286 -15.53 -2.01 12.91
C ARG A 286 -14.59 -2.50 14.01
N THR A 287 -14.88 -3.67 14.55
CA THR A 287 -13.96 -4.41 15.43
C THR A 287 -13.52 -5.69 14.74
N PHE A 288 -12.33 -6.17 15.04
CA PHE A 288 -11.90 -7.50 14.63
C PHE A 288 -10.90 -8.05 15.62
N ARG A 289 -10.71 -9.37 15.61
CA ARG A 289 -9.68 -10.05 16.44
C ARG A 289 -9.26 -11.36 15.80
N PHE A 290 -8.06 -11.76 16.17
CA PHE A 290 -7.50 -13.07 15.84
C PHE A 290 -7.33 -13.86 17.15
N THR A 291 -7.69 -15.13 17.12
CA THR A 291 -7.63 -16.02 18.27
C THR A 291 -6.89 -17.29 17.89
N ALA A 292 -6.12 -17.84 18.84
CA ALA A 292 -5.29 -19.01 18.59
C ALA A 292 -6.09 -20.32 18.46
N ASP A 293 -7.34 -20.33 18.91
CA ASP A 293 -8.22 -21.49 18.96
C ASP A 293 -9.36 -21.40 17.92
N SER A 294 -9.85 -20.20 17.63
CA SER A 294 -11.06 -19.98 16.83
C SER A 294 -10.85 -19.09 15.59
N GLY A 295 -9.59 -18.74 15.26
CA GLY A 295 -9.26 -17.99 14.06
C GLY A 295 -9.73 -16.52 14.10
N PHE A 296 -10.33 -16.05 13.01
CA PHE A 296 -10.67 -14.64 12.80
C PHE A 296 -12.13 -14.31 13.10
N PHE A 297 -12.34 -13.14 13.71
CA PHE A 297 -13.65 -12.54 13.96
C PHE A 297 -13.65 -11.11 13.46
N LEU A 298 -14.76 -10.69 12.86
CA LEU A 298 -15.04 -9.30 12.50
C LEU A 298 -16.42 -8.96 13.06
N ASN A 299 -16.57 -7.82 13.73
CA ASN A 299 -17.80 -7.38 14.40
C ASN A 299 -18.39 -8.48 15.32
N ASP A 300 -17.52 -9.13 16.09
CA ASP A 300 -17.81 -10.24 17.02
C ASP A 300 -18.37 -11.54 16.43
N ARG A 301 -18.59 -11.62 15.12
CA ARG A 301 -18.96 -12.87 14.42
C ARG A 301 -17.72 -13.59 13.86
N PRO A 302 -17.64 -14.93 13.93
CA PRO A 302 -16.57 -15.70 13.31
C PRO A 302 -16.66 -15.56 11.79
N LEU A 303 -15.51 -15.40 11.14
CA LEU A 303 -15.42 -15.27 9.68
C LEU A 303 -14.11 -15.90 9.19
N LYS A 304 -14.18 -16.88 8.28
CA LYS A 304 -12.98 -17.36 7.58
C LYS A 304 -12.53 -16.34 6.55
N ILE A 305 -11.22 -16.08 6.53
CA ILE A 305 -10.57 -15.31 5.46
C ILE A 305 -10.46 -16.22 4.23
N ARG A 306 -11.22 -15.89 3.18
CA ARG A 306 -11.22 -16.54 1.87
C ARG A 306 -10.49 -15.60 0.91
N GLY A 307 -9.17 -15.58 1.07
CA GLY A 307 -8.31 -14.61 0.42
C GLY A 307 -7.66 -15.11 -0.84
N VAL A 308 -7.18 -14.16 -1.64
CA VAL A 308 -6.31 -14.40 -2.78
C VAL A 308 -5.08 -13.49 -2.72
N CYS A 309 -3.93 -13.98 -3.18
CA CYS A 309 -2.77 -13.15 -3.49
C CYS A 309 -2.98 -12.48 -4.84
N MET A 310 -2.64 -11.19 -4.93
CA MET A 310 -2.74 -10.40 -6.16
C MET A 310 -1.44 -9.63 -6.38
N HIS A 311 -0.85 -9.81 -7.56
CA HIS A 311 0.12 -8.85 -8.09
C HIS A 311 -0.58 -7.59 -8.60
N HIS A 312 0.20 -6.54 -8.91
CA HIS A 312 -0.33 -5.21 -9.21
C HIS A 312 -0.68 -4.98 -10.68
N ASP A 313 -0.23 -5.84 -11.60
CA ASP A 313 -0.50 -5.64 -13.02
C ASP A 313 -1.96 -5.92 -13.39
N LEU A 314 -2.36 -5.30 -14.50
CA LEU A 314 -3.72 -5.33 -15.03
C LEU A 314 -3.72 -6.03 -16.40
N GLY A 315 -2.87 -7.05 -16.56
CA GLY A 315 -2.73 -7.84 -17.77
C GLY A 315 -2.28 -6.99 -18.96
N ALA A 316 -3.18 -6.81 -19.94
CA ALA A 316 -2.88 -6.05 -21.15
C ALA A 316 -2.59 -4.56 -20.91
N LEU A 317 -2.97 -4.01 -19.76
CA LEU A 317 -2.62 -2.64 -19.37
C LEU A 317 -1.22 -2.54 -18.71
N GLY A 318 -0.57 -3.68 -18.47
CA GLY A 318 0.68 -3.73 -17.71
C GLY A 318 0.47 -3.20 -16.30
N ALA A 319 1.42 -2.40 -15.82
CA ALA A 319 1.36 -1.82 -14.49
C ALA A 319 0.54 -0.52 -14.43
N ALA A 320 0.18 0.10 -15.55
CA ALA A 320 -0.51 1.39 -15.56
C ALA A 320 -1.85 1.31 -14.81
N VAL A 321 -1.93 1.96 -13.65
CA VAL A 321 -3.08 1.87 -12.76
C VAL A 321 -4.35 2.33 -13.47
N ASN A 322 -5.39 1.50 -13.39
CA ASN A 322 -6.71 1.83 -13.87
C ASN A 322 -7.77 1.37 -12.87
N ARG A 323 -8.50 2.32 -12.28
CA ARG A 323 -9.49 2.05 -11.23
C ARG A 323 -10.55 1.05 -11.69
N ARG A 324 -11.07 1.18 -12.92
CA ARG A 324 -12.13 0.31 -13.43
C ARG A 324 -11.62 -1.11 -13.71
N ALA A 325 -10.37 -1.27 -14.15
CA ALA A 325 -9.77 -2.58 -14.35
C ALA A 325 -9.57 -3.33 -13.02
N MET A 326 -9.07 -2.64 -11.99
CA MET A 326 -8.98 -3.20 -10.62
C MET A 326 -10.36 -3.54 -10.06
N GLU A 327 -11.34 -2.65 -10.21
CA GLU A 327 -12.72 -2.88 -9.78
C GLU A 327 -13.31 -4.13 -10.45
N ARG A 328 -13.08 -4.31 -11.76
CA ARG A 328 -13.48 -5.52 -12.49
C ARG A 328 -12.82 -6.79 -11.92
N GLN A 329 -11.53 -6.75 -11.60
CA GLN A 329 -10.87 -7.92 -10.98
C GLN A 329 -11.52 -8.23 -9.62
N LEU A 330 -11.75 -7.23 -8.78
CA LEU A 330 -12.41 -7.40 -7.48
C LEU A 330 -13.86 -7.90 -7.61
N GLU A 331 -14.64 -7.42 -8.59
CA GLU A 331 -16.00 -7.92 -8.85
C GLU A 331 -15.97 -9.42 -9.19
N MET A 332 -15.02 -9.86 -10.01
CA MET A 332 -14.86 -11.28 -10.36
C MET A 332 -14.44 -12.11 -9.16
N LEU A 333 -13.56 -11.59 -8.31
CA LEU A 333 -13.16 -12.25 -7.06
C LEU A 333 -14.33 -12.34 -6.07
N ALA A 334 -15.13 -11.28 -5.92
CA ALA A 334 -16.34 -11.31 -5.10
C ALA A 334 -17.33 -12.37 -5.61
N GLN A 335 -17.52 -12.47 -6.92
CA GLN A 335 -18.36 -13.52 -7.54
C GLN A 335 -17.82 -14.93 -7.29
N MET A 336 -16.50 -15.10 -7.17
CA MET A 336 -15.86 -16.36 -6.78
C MET A 336 -16.09 -16.69 -5.29
N GLY A 337 -16.54 -15.74 -4.47
CA GLY A 337 -16.71 -15.86 -3.03
C GLY A 337 -15.50 -15.42 -2.20
N CYS A 338 -14.54 -14.73 -2.84
CA CYS A 338 -13.42 -14.10 -2.17
C CYS A 338 -13.90 -12.95 -1.27
N ASN A 339 -13.32 -12.82 -0.08
CA ASN A 339 -13.57 -11.71 0.84
C ASN A 339 -12.28 -11.03 1.32
N ALA A 340 -11.11 -11.42 0.81
CA ALA A 340 -9.84 -10.84 1.23
C ALA A 340 -8.76 -10.81 0.15
N ILE A 341 -7.90 -9.81 0.20
CA ILE A 341 -6.77 -9.63 -0.72
C ILE A 341 -5.47 -9.58 0.08
N ARG A 342 -4.44 -10.30 -0.37
CA ARG A 342 -3.06 -10.07 0.05
C ARG A 342 -2.34 -9.35 -1.07
N THR A 343 -1.72 -8.21 -0.76
CA THR A 343 -1.03 -7.35 -1.73
C THR A 343 0.39 -7.85 -1.99
N SER A 344 0.49 -9.05 -2.55
CA SER A 344 1.74 -9.76 -2.80
C SER A 344 2.60 -9.03 -3.85
N HIS A 345 3.78 -8.49 -3.54
CA HIS A 345 4.46 -8.44 -2.23
C HIS A 345 4.97 -7.03 -1.96
N ASN A 346 4.07 -6.05 -2.10
CA ASN A 346 4.40 -4.65 -2.07
C ASN A 346 3.18 -3.76 -1.76
N PRO A 347 3.40 -2.51 -1.31
CA PRO A 347 2.34 -1.55 -1.12
C PRO A 347 1.47 -1.42 -2.39
N PRO A 348 0.15 -1.56 -2.30
CA PRO A 348 -0.75 -1.47 -3.44
C PRO A 348 -0.91 -0.01 -3.89
N ALA A 349 -1.55 0.17 -5.04
CA ALA A 349 -2.05 1.48 -5.45
C ALA A 349 -3.16 1.93 -4.47
N PRO A 350 -3.25 3.22 -4.10
CA PRO A 350 -4.30 3.70 -3.19
C PRO A 350 -5.71 3.32 -3.65
N GLU A 351 -5.96 3.31 -4.96
CA GLU A 351 -7.25 2.97 -5.54
C GLU A 351 -7.67 1.53 -5.24
N LEU A 352 -6.72 0.58 -5.09
CA LEU A 352 -7.06 -0.78 -4.70
C LEU A 352 -7.64 -0.82 -3.28
N LEU A 353 -7.04 -0.08 -2.35
CA LEU A 353 -7.52 -0.02 -0.96
C LEU A 353 -8.85 0.73 -0.87
N ASP A 354 -9.02 1.81 -1.62
CA ASP A 354 -10.33 2.47 -1.75
C ASP A 354 -11.40 1.49 -2.24
N LEU A 355 -11.10 0.69 -3.26
CA LEU A 355 -12.05 -0.30 -3.79
C LEU A 355 -12.32 -1.40 -2.74
N CYS A 356 -11.30 -1.92 -2.06
CA CYS A 356 -11.47 -2.88 -0.98
C CYS A 356 -12.36 -2.33 0.15
N ASP A 357 -12.17 -1.08 0.54
CA ASP A 357 -13.00 -0.40 1.53
C ASP A 357 -14.47 -0.30 1.07
N ASN A 358 -14.70 0.09 -0.19
CA ASN A 358 -16.04 0.29 -0.74
C ASN A 358 -16.78 -1.02 -1.07
N MET A 359 -16.04 -2.08 -1.42
CA MET A 359 -16.59 -3.36 -1.88
C MET A 359 -16.63 -4.42 -0.78
N GLY A 360 -16.09 -4.15 0.42
CA GLY A 360 -16.12 -5.08 1.53
C GLY A 360 -15.05 -6.19 1.44
N PHE A 361 -13.82 -5.86 1.02
CA PHE A 361 -12.69 -6.79 1.09
C PHE A 361 -11.83 -6.52 2.32
N LEU A 362 -11.37 -7.59 2.96
CA LEU A 362 -10.30 -7.54 3.97
C LEU A 362 -8.94 -7.50 3.27
N VAL A 363 -7.94 -6.87 3.88
CA VAL A 363 -6.60 -6.74 3.28
C VAL A 363 -5.50 -7.13 4.25
N MET A 364 -4.65 -8.06 3.82
CA MET A 364 -3.29 -8.24 4.32
C MET A 364 -2.37 -7.37 3.48
N ASN A 365 -1.96 -6.24 4.06
CA ASN A 365 -1.21 -5.21 3.34
C ASN A 365 0.29 -5.40 3.58
N GLU A 366 1.05 -5.65 2.51
CA GLU A 366 2.41 -6.18 2.56
C GLU A 366 3.46 -5.19 2.08
N ALA A 367 4.54 -5.03 2.85
CA ALA A 367 5.57 -4.03 2.60
C ALA A 367 6.70 -4.52 1.68
N PHE A 368 7.21 -5.74 1.90
CA PHE A 368 8.49 -6.17 1.33
C PHE A 368 8.49 -7.62 0.86
N ASP A 369 9.09 -7.87 -0.30
CA ASP A 369 9.49 -9.23 -0.74
C ASP A 369 10.91 -9.59 -0.30
N VAL A 370 11.76 -8.61 -0.07
CA VAL A 370 13.16 -8.78 0.30
C VAL A 370 13.54 -7.78 1.37
N TRP A 371 14.43 -8.20 2.27
CA TRP A 371 15.11 -7.31 3.20
C TRP A 371 16.52 -7.02 2.72
N ARG A 372 17.56 -7.47 3.43
CA ARG A 372 18.97 -7.21 3.03
C ARG A 372 19.53 -8.31 2.14
N LYS A 373 18.98 -9.52 2.26
CA LYS A 373 19.36 -10.66 1.43
C LYS A 373 18.54 -10.64 0.14
N ASN A 374 19.23 -10.59 -0.99
CA ASN A 374 18.63 -10.47 -2.30
C ASN A 374 18.02 -11.80 -2.80
N LYS A 375 16.86 -11.74 -3.45
CA LYS A 375 16.24 -12.86 -4.19
C LYS A 375 16.51 -12.76 -5.70
N SER A 376 16.74 -11.56 -6.21
CA SER A 376 17.22 -11.29 -7.56
C SER A 376 18.50 -10.46 -7.53
N ALA A 377 19.22 -10.34 -8.65
CA ALA A 377 20.52 -9.68 -8.65
C ALA A 377 20.46 -8.20 -8.23
N TYR A 378 19.37 -7.49 -8.57
CA TYR A 378 19.26 -6.05 -8.41
C TYR A 378 17.95 -5.60 -7.74
N ASP A 379 17.37 -6.42 -6.88
CA ASP A 379 16.10 -6.13 -6.20
C ASP A 379 16.20 -5.02 -5.14
N TYR A 380 15.18 -4.87 -4.29
CA TYR A 380 15.15 -3.82 -3.28
C TYR A 380 16.21 -3.98 -2.18
N ALA A 381 16.86 -5.14 -2.05
CA ALA A 381 17.92 -5.36 -1.06
C ALA A 381 19.09 -4.38 -1.21
N MET A 382 19.35 -3.92 -2.43
CA MET A 382 20.35 -2.88 -2.71
C MET A 382 20.10 -1.55 -1.97
N PHE A 383 18.84 -1.27 -1.64
CA PHE A 383 18.39 0.00 -1.05
C PHE A 383 17.89 -0.16 0.38
N PHE A 384 17.66 -1.40 0.83
CA PHE A 384 16.99 -1.70 2.08
C PHE A 384 17.66 -1.01 3.27
N GLU A 385 18.99 -1.11 3.42
CA GLU A 385 19.73 -0.52 4.54
C GLU A 385 19.38 0.96 4.79
N VAL A 386 19.27 1.74 3.71
CA VAL A 386 19.03 3.19 3.78
C VAL A 386 17.54 3.54 3.80
N TRP A 387 16.70 2.77 3.08
CA TRP A 387 15.33 3.20 2.76
C TRP A 387 14.23 2.47 3.52
N HIS A 388 14.50 1.29 4.11
CA HIS A 388 13.47 0.45 4.72
C HIS A 388 12.61 1.18 5.77
N GLU A 389 13.23 2.01 6.63
CA GLU A 389 12.49 2.75 7.64
C GLU A 389 11.54 3.76 7.00
N LYS A 390 12.05 4.54 6.04
CA LYS A 390 11.25 5.57 5.39
C LYS A 390 10.11 4.95 4.60
N ASP A 391 10.38 3.90 3.84
CA ASP A 391 9.37 3.25 2.99
C ASP A 391 8.32 2.51 3.84
N LEU A 392 8.71 1.85 4.93
CA LEU A 392 7.75 1.23 5.86
C LEU A 392 6.90 2.29 6.58
N ARG A 393 7.51 3.37 7.07
CA ARG A 393 6.78 4.43 7.78
C ARG A 393 5.79 5.15 6.87
N ASP A 394 6.21 5.51 5.66
CA ASP A 394 5.36 6.15 4.66
C ASP A 394 4.19 5.23 4.27
N PHE A 395 4.45 3.93 4.09
CA PHE A 395 3.44 2.90 3.81
C PHE A 395 2.36 2.79 4.90
N ILE A 396 2.77 2.59 6.16
CA ILE A 396 1.81 2.46 7.27
C ILE A 396 1.04 3.77 7.47
N ALA A 397 1.72 4.92 7.39
CA ALA A 397 1.08 6.22 7.57
C ALA A 397 0.02 6.51 6.50
N ARG A 398 0.28 6.13 5.24
CA ARG A 398 -0.67 6.25 4.12
C ARG A 398 -1.92 5.41 4.37
N ASP A 399 -1.73 4.16 4.81
CA ASP A 399 -2.79 3.15 4.72
C ASP A 399 -3.56 2.89 6.02
N ARG A 400 -3.09 3.38 7.17
CA ARG A 400 -3.65 3.10 8.52
C ARG A 400 -5.12 3.47 8.74
N ASN A 401 -5.72 4.27 7.87
CA ASN A 401 -7.12 4.67 7.99
C ASN A 401 -8.10 3.76 7.22
N HIS A 402 -7.60 2.94 6.29
CA HIS A 402 -8.45 2.03 5.50
C HIS A 402 -9.08 0.95 6.41
N PRO A 403 -10.42 0.88 6.53
CA PRO A 403 -11.07 -0.15 7.33
C PRO A 403 -10.83 -1.58 6.81
N SER A 404 -10.60 -1.75 5.51
CA SER A 404 -10.27 -3.03 4.88
C SER A 404 -8.99 -3.67 5.38
N VAL A 405 -7.97 -2.88 5.70
CA VAL A 405 -6.69 -3.40 6.20
C VAL A 405 -6.90 -4.01 7.59
N ILE A 406 -6.55 -5.29 7.75
CA ILE A 406 -6.70 -6.04 9.01
C ILE A 406 -5.39 -6.60 9.55
N MET A 407 -4.31 -6.55 8.77
CA MET A 407 -2.98 -6.93 9.22
C MET A 407 -1.90 -6.32 8.32
N TRP A 408 -0.72 -6.10 8.90
CA TRP A 408 0.47 -5.60 8.22
C TRP A 408 1.48 -6.74 8.04
N SER A 409 1.84 -7.04 6.80
CA SER A 409 2.91 -7.98 6.50
C SER A 409 4.23 -7.25 6.29
N ILE A 410 5.24 -7.56 7.11
CA ILE A 410 6.57 -6.93 7.02
C ILE A 410 7.52 -7.65 6.06
N GLY A 411 7.10 -8.78 5.48
CA GLY A 411 7.97 -9.58 4.63
C GLY A 411 7.26 -10.80 4.04
N ASN A 412 7.61 -11.13 2.80
CA ASN A 412 7.27 -12.40 2.18
C ASN A 412 8.54 -13.22 1.91
N GLU A 413 8.59 -14.45 2.39
CA GLU A 413 9.65 -15.44 2.12
C GLU A 413 11.08 -14.87 2.20
N VAL A 414 11.31 -13.94 3.13
CA VAL A 414 12.59 -13.25 3.24
C VAL A 414 13.68 -14.25 3.63
N LEU A 415 14.89 -14.10 3.06
CA LEU A 415 15.99 -15.04 3.30
C LEU A 415 16.54 -14.97 4.73
N GLU A 416 16.13 -13.97 5.49
CA GLU A 416 16.42 -13.79 6.92
C GLU A 416 15.71 -14.82 7.82
N GLN A 417 14.69 -15.54 7.31
CA GLN A 417 14.07 -16.64 8.05
C GLN A 417 15.04 -17.77 8.40
N TRP A 418 15.99 -18.06 7.51
CA TRP A 418 16.92 -19.18 7.66
C TRP A 418 18.19 -18.79 8.42
N ASN A 419 18.67 -19.72 9.25
CA ASN A 419 20.00 -19.63 9.85
C ASN A 419 21.06 -19.93 8.78
N ASN A 420 22.01 -19.02 8.59
CA ASN A 420 23.20 -19.30 7.79
C ASN A 420 24.43 -19.43 8.72
N PRO A 421 24.94 -20.65 8.95
CA PRO A 421 26.13 -20.87 9.79
C PRO A 421 27.40 -20.18 9.27
N GLN A 422 27.44 -19.77 7.99
CA GLN A 422 28.55 -19.02 7.40
C GLN A 422 28.44 -17.49 7.58
N ALA A 423 27.34 -17.00 8.16
CA ALA A 423 27.07 -15.58 8.38
C ALA A 423 27.26 -15.13 9.85
N ASP A 424 27.91 -15.95 10.68
CA ASP A 424 28.20 -15.64 12.10
C ASP A 424 29.28 -14.55 12.29
N THR A 425 29.78 -13.95 11.21
CA THR A 425 30.55 -12.69 11.28
C THR A 425 29.70 -11.55 10.75
N LEU A 426 29.30 -10.63 11.63
CA LEU A 426 28.67 -9.36 11.26
C LEU A 426 29.62 -8.60 10.32
N ASP A 427 29.16 -8.31 9.10
CA ASP A 427 29.87 -7.36 8.24
C ASP A 427 29.70 -5.92 8.79
N LEU A 428 30.48 -4.96 8.25
CA LEU A 428 30.44 -3.55 8.67
C LEU A 428 29.04 -2.93 8.58
N GLN A 429 28.23 -3.32 7.59
CA GLN A 429 26.87 -2.79 7.40
C GLN A 429 25.93 -3.36 8.47
N GLN A 430 26.04 -4.65 8.76
CA GLN A 430 25.32 -5.32 9.83
C GLN A 430 25.68 -4.77 11.20
N ALA A 431 26.97 -4.52 11.44
CA ALA A 431 27.44 -3.88 12.67
C ALA A 431 26.89 -2.45 12.82
N ASN A 432 26.87 -1.65 11.75
CA ASN A 432 26.29 -0.30 11.78
C ASN A 432 24.78 -0.31 12.04
N LEU A 433 24.04 -1.22 11.40
CA LEU A 433 22.61 -1.40 11.66
C LEU A 433 22.38 -1.82 13.11
N LEU A 434 23.15 -2.77 13.63
CA LEU A 434 23.05 -3.21 15.02
C LEU A 434 23.35 -2.06 16.01
N LEU A 435 24.39 -1.27 15.73
CA LEU A 435 24.72 -0.07 16.52
C LEU A 435 23.57 0.95 16.51
N ASN A 436 22.99 1.21 15.34
CA ASN A 436 21.82 2.07 15.22
C ASN A 436 20.58 1.48 15.94
N PHE A 437 20.41 0.15 15.92
CA PHE A 437 19.35 -0.53 16.68
C PHE A 437 19.51 -0.30 18.19
N MET A 438 20.74 -0.39 18.70
CA MET A 438 21.04 -0.18 20.13
C MET A 438 20.91 1.28 20.57
N ALA A 439 21.05 2.24 19.66
CA ALA A 439 20.94 3.67 19.97
C ALA A 439 19.48 4.19 20.03
N GLY A 440 18.51 3.45 19.49
CA GLY A 440 17.15 3.95 19.20
C GLY A 440 16.09 3.81 20.30
N ASN A 441 16.09 2.74 21.11
CA ASN A 441 15.38 2.62 22.40
C ASN A 441 15.45 1.18 22.98
N ASP A 442 15.47 1.16 24.31
CA ASP A 442 15.33 0.07 25.28
C ASP A 442 16.48 -0.90 25.55
N SER A 443 16.77 -1.01 26.85
CA SER A 443 18.00 -1.52 27.46
C SER A 443 18.00 -3.03 27.71
N GLN A 444 17.33 -3.78 26.83
CA GLN A 444 17.35 -5.25 26.80
C GLN A 444 17.40 -5.74 25.35
N VAL A 445 18.56 -5.60 24.72
CA VAL A 445 18.91 -6.50 23.62
C VAL A 445 19.24 -7.82 24.27
N ASP A 446 18.36 -8.81 24.08
CA ASP A 446 18.66 -10.19 24.43
C ASP A 446 19.86 -10.63 23.58
N GLY A 447 21.03 -10.72 24.21
CA GLY A 447 22.31 -10.97 23.55
C GLY A 447 22.38 -12.31 22.81
N ASP A 448 21.36 -13.16 22.98
CA ASP A 448 21.27 -14.50 22.39
C ASP A 448 20.43 -14.55 21.09
N LEU A 449 19.75 -13.46 20.70
CA LEU A 449 18.96 -13.44 19.46
C LEU A 449 19.84 -13.14 18.23
N PRO A 450 19.69 -13.90 17.12
CA PRO A 450 20.37 -13.59 15.87
C PRO A 450 19.98 -12.22 15.34
N PHE A 451 20.89 -11.57 14.61
CA PHE A 451 20.66 -10.26 14.00
C PHE A 451 19.34 -10.22 13.20
N ASP A 452 19.04 -11.26 12.43
CA ASP A 452 17.83 -11.34 11.58
C ASP A 452 16.53 -11.31 12.42
N ALA A 453 16.57 -11.86 13.64
CA ALA A 453 15.46 -11.76 14.59
C ALA A 453 15.35 -10.32 15.15
N LEU A 454 16.47 -9.65 15.44
CA LEU A 454 16.48 -8.25 15.88
C LEU A 454 15.94 -7.30 14.80
N LEU A 455 16.30 -7.54 13.53
CA LEU A 455 15.74 -6.79 12.40
C LEU A 455 14.21 -6.97 12.32
N THR A 456 13.72 -8.20 12.50
CA THR A 456 12.27 -8.48 12.58
C THR A 456 11.61 -7.67 13.69
N ARG A 457 12.22 -7.64 14.90
CA ARG A 457 11.74 -6.82 16.03
C ARG A 457 11.64 -5.35 15.65
N LYS A 458 12.67 -4.79 15.02
CA LYS A 458 12.66 -3.39 14.60
C LYS A 458 11.52 -3.08 13.64
N LEU A 459 11.36 -3.88 12.58
CA LEU A 459 10.30 -3.67 11.59
C LEU A 459 8.91 -3.72 12.25
N ALA A 460 8.66 -4.72 13.09
CA ALA A 460 7.40 -4.84 13.82
C ALA A 460 7.18 -3.65 14.78
N THR A 461 8.21 -3.21 15.51
CA THR A 461 8.12 -2.03 16.39
C THR A 461 7.76 -0.77 15.60
N MET A 462 8.39 -0.53 14.43
CA MET A 462 8.06 0.63 13.59
C MET A 462 6.60 0.62 13.13
N VAL A 463 6.06 -0.57 12.79
CA VAL A 463 4.63 -0.69 12.48
C VAL A 463 3.79 -0.32 13.70
N LYS A 464 4.12 -0.86 14.89
CA LYS A 464 3.36 -0.62 16.13
C LYS A 464 3.44 0.82 16.64
N GLU A 465 4.54 1.53 16.37
CA GLU A 465 4.65 2.97 16.65
C GLU A 465 3.63 3.80 15.85
N LEU A 466 3.35 3.40 14.60
CA LEU A 466 2.47 4.12 13.69
C LEU A 466 1.02 3.64 13.75
N ASP A 467 0.81 2.34 13.92
CA ASP A 467 -0.50 1.70 14.00
C ASP A 467 -0.45 0.45 14.91
N PRO A 468 -0.72 0.60 16.22
CA PRO A 468 -0.85 -0.54 17.13
C PRO A 468 -2.20 -1.27 16.99
N THR A 469 -3.16 -0.75 16.22
CA THR A 469 -4.53 -1.29 16.15
C THR A 469 -4.66 -2.51 15.25
N ARG A 470 -3.63 -2.81 14.46
CA ARG A 470 -3.58 -3.96 13.56
C ARG A 470 -2.42 -4.90 13.91
N PRO A 471 -2.61 -6.21 13.79
CA PRO A 471 -1.56 -7.19 13.99
C PRO A 471 -0.48 -7.13 12.91
N VAL A 472 0.75 -7.43 13.30
CA VAL A 472 1.92 -7.60 12.42
C VAL A 472 2.10 -9.10 12.12
N THR A 473 2.35 -9.42 10.86
CA THR A 473 2.63 -10.78 10.38
C THR A 473 3.71 -10.78 9.30
N ALA A 474 4.03 -11.96 8.76
CA ALA A 474 4.90 -12.17 7.61
C ALA A 474 4.50 -13.48 6.92
N GLY A 475 4.62 -13.56 5.60
CA GLY A 475 4.46 -14.81 4.86
C GLY A 475 5.74 -15.63 4.90
N CYS A 476 5.75 -16.74 5.64
CA CYS A 476 6.95 -17.53 5.91
C CYS A 476 6.87 -18.92 5.27
N ASN A 477 7.82 -19.25 4.41
CA ASN A 477 7.98 -20.58 3.81
C ASN A 477 8.98 -21.47 4.58
N GLU A 478 9.56 -20.99 5.68
CA GLU A 478 10.23 -21.82 6.67
C GLU A 478 9.29 -21.99 7.88
N PRO A 479 8.55 -23.10 8.00
CA PRO A 479 7.56 -23.28 9.07
C PRO A 479 8.22 -23.60 10.44
N GLY A 480 9.50 -23.94 10.46
CA GLY A 480 10.19 -24.39 11.67
C GLY A 480 10.26 -23.34 12.78
N VAL A 481 10.23 -23.80 14.05
CA VAL A 481 10.39 -22.94 15.24
C VAL A 481 11.74 -22.22 15.31
N TYR A 482 12.72 -22.67 14.52
CA TYR A 482 14.04 -22.06 14.40
C TYR A 482 14.09 -20.88 13.41
N ASN A 483 12.99 -20.59 12.71
CA ASN A 483 12.85 -19.42 11.85
C ASN A 483 13.11 -18.13 12.64
N ASN A 484 14.04 -17.30 12.18
CA ASN A 484 14.42 -16.09 12.90
C ASN A 484 13.29 -15.07 13.05
N LEU A 485 12.36 -15.01 12.09
CA LEU A 485 11.19 -14.13 12.19
C LEU A 485 10.27 -14.57 13.32
N PHE A 486 10.05 -15.87 13.50
CA PHE A 486 9.25 -16.40 14.61
C PHE A 486 9.97 -16.26 15.95
N ARG A 487 11.28 -16.55 15.99
CA ARG A 487 12.13 -16.39 17.19
C ARG A 487 12.21 -14.96 17.70
N ALA A 488 11.95 -13.97 16.85
CA ALA A 488 11.87 -12.57 17.24
C ALA A 488 10.74 -12.31 18.26
N GLY A 489 9.72 -13.19 18.35
CA GLY A 489 8.65 -13.12 19.34
C GLY A 489 7.63 -11.98 19.14
N VAL A 490 7.82 -11.15 18.11
CA VAL A 490 7.06 -9.91 17.86
C VAL A 490 5.95 -10.04 16.81
N LEU A 491 5.89 -11.14 16.06
CA LEU A 491 4.78 -11.36 15.13
C LEU A 491 3.52 -11.68 15.94
N ASP A 492 2.45 -10.94 15.67
CA ASP A 492 1.15 -11.12 16.34
C ASP A 492 0.41 -12.34 15.80
N ILE A 493 0.60 -12.65 14.51
CA ILE A 493 0.00 -13.77 13.80
C ILE A 493 1.10 -14.55 13.08
N ILE A 494 1.11 -15.88 13.24
CA ILE A 494 1.97 -16.78 12.48
C ILE A 494 1.39 -16.92 11.07
N GLY A 495 2.19 -16.57 10.05
CA GLY A 495 1.82 -16.70 8.65
C GLY A 495 2.67 -17.74 7.95
N TYR A 496 2.06 -18.81 7.43
CA TYR A 496 2.76 -19.79 6.61
C TYR A 496 2.45 -19.61 5.14
N ASN A 497 3.47 -19.72 4.30
CA ASN A 497 3.32 -19.98 2.89
C ASN A 497 3.41 -21.49 2.67
N TYR A 498 2.44 -22.09 1.98
CA TYR A 498 2.34 -23.52 1.69
C TYR A 498 2.32 -24.36 2.97
N HIS A 499 3.02 -25.50 2.99
CA HIS A 499 3.25 -26.29 4.20
C HIS A 499 1.98 -26.74 4.96
N GLU A 500 0.93 -27.12 4.23
CA GLU A 500 -0.35 -27.50 4.82
C GLU A 500 -0.24 -28.73 5.73
N GLY A 501 0.73 -29.62 5.46
CA GLY A 501 1.05 -30.76 6.32
C GLY A 501 1.56 -30.36 7.71
N ASP A 502 2.10 -29.15 7.87
CA ASP A 502 2.64 -28.63 9.12
C ASP A 502 1.61 -27.83 9.92
N TYR A 503 0.44 -27.49 9.34
CA TYR A 503 -0.61 -26.70 10.01
C TYR A 503 -1.06 -27.31 11.34
N PRO A 504 -1.28 -28.63 11.47
CA PRO A 504 -1.68 -29.23 12.75
C PRO A 504 -0.65 -29.04 13.88
N GLN A 505 0.61 -28.76 13.56
CA GLN A 505 1.66 -28.51 14.55
C GLN A 505 1.73 -27.05 15.00
N VAL A 506 1.06 -26.11 14.32
CA VAL A 506 1.13 -24.68 14.66
C VAL A 506 0.69 -24.39 16.11
N PRO A 507 -0.43 -24.93 16.62
CA PRO A 507 -0.83 -24.68 18.01
C PRO A 507 0.17 -25.24 19.04
N VAL A 508 0.95 -26.27 18.67
CA VAL A 508 1.98 -26.88 19.52
C VAL A 508 3.28 -26.07 19.46
N ASN A 509 3.69 -25.67 18.26
CA ASN A 509 4.93 -24.94 18.00
C ASN A 509 4.86 -23.48 18.46
N PHE A 510 3.68 -22.86 18.38
CA PHE A 510 3.44 -21.45 18.70
C PHE A 510 2.22 -21.29 19.62
N PRO A 511 2.30 -21.80 20.87
CA PRO A 511 1.16 -21.80 21.77
C PRO A 511 0.65 -20.37 22.03
N GLY A 512 -0.67 -20.19 21.90
CA GLY A 512 -1.33 -18.90 22.11
C GLY A 512 -1.20 -17.89 20.96
N LYS A 513 -0.55 -18.25 19.85
CA LYS A 513 -0.46 -17.40 18.66
C LYS A 513 -1.56 -17.76 17.64
N PRO A 514 -2.32 -16.79 17.12
CA PRO A 514 -3.17 -16.99 15.96
C PRO A 514 -2.39 -17.36 14.71
N PHE A 515 -3.07 -18.04 13.79
CA PHE A 515 -2.48 -18.55 12.56
C PHE A 515 -3.26 -18.14 11.32
N VAL A 516 -2.55 -17.86 10.23
CA VAL A 516 -3.10 -17.64 8.89
C VAL A 516 -2.25 -18.37 7.84
N ALA A 517 -2.89 -19.00 6.87
CA ALA A 517 -2.21 -19.52 5.69
C ALA A 517 -1.99 -18.37 4.69
N ALA A 518 -0.86 -17.69 4.82
CA ALA A 518 -0.51 -16.44 4.13
C ALA A 518 -0.30 -16.60 2.62
N GLU A 519 0.05 -17.81 2.17
CA GLU A 519 0.10 -18.19 0.76
C GLU A 519 -0.23 -19.69 0.66
N THR A 520 -1.10 -20.11 -0.26
CA THR A 520 -1.48 -21.51 -0.39
C THR A 520 -1.60 -21.95 -1.84
N THR A 521 -1.75 -23.25 -2.06
CA THR A 521 -2.13 -23.82 -3.36
C THR A 521 -0.97 -23.78 -4.35
N SER A 522 -0.77 -22.72 -5.14
CA SER A 522 0.16 -22.72 -6.29
C SER A 522 -0.12 -23.88 -7.26
N SER A 523 -1.41 -24.03 -7.56
CA SER A 523 -1.92 -24.95 -8.58
C SER A 523 -1.87 -24.26 -9.94
N LEU A 524 -1.56 -25.01 -10.99
CA LEU A 524 -1.23 -24.48 -12.31
C LEU A 524 -2.29 -24.89 -13.33
N HIS A 525 -2.88 -23.91 -14.02
CA HIS A 525 -3.98 -24.15 -14.96
C HIS A 525 -3.86 -23.31 -16.22
N THR A 526 -4.22 -23.89 -17.36
CA THR A 526 -4.48 -23.16 -18.60
C THR A 526 -5.96 -23.28 -18.94
N ARG A 527 -6.64 -22.14 -19.06
CA ARG A 527 -8.08 -22.09 -19.33
C ARG A 527 -8.44 -22.90 -20.60
N GLY A 528 -9.28 -23.92 -20.42
CA GLY A 528 -9.78 -24.75 -21.52
C GLY A 528 -8.82 -25.87 -21.99
N PHE A 529 -7.72 -26.10 -21.27
CA PHE A 529 -6.80 -27.21 -21.55
C PHE A 529 -6.98 -28.35 -20.53
N TYR A 530 -7.14 -29.57 -21.02
CA TYR A 530 -7.44 -30.75 -20.19
C TYR A 530 -6.54 -31.91 -20.59
N GLN A 531 -5.73 -32.39 -19.64
CA GLN A 531 -4.79 -33.48 -19.88
C GLN A 531 -5.13 -34.71 -19.05
N MET A 532 -5.40 -35.82 -19.74
CA MET A 532 -5.65 -37.12 -19.13
C MET A 532 -4.36 -37.77 -18.56
N PRO A 533 -4.47 -38.68 -17.57
CA PRO A 533 -5.71 -38.97 -16.84
C PRO A 533 -6.08 -37.82 -15.89
N SER A 534 -7.39 -37.61 -15.67
CA SER A 534 -7.91 -36.50 -14.87
C SER A 534 -7.85 -36.74 -13.36
N ASP A 535 -7.66 -38.00 -12.94
CA ASP A 535 -7.68 -38.46 -11.54
C ASP A 535 -6.29 -38.50 -10.88
N SER A 536 -5.26 -38.08 -11.60
CA SER A 536 -3.87 -38.11 -11.14
C SER A 536 -3.32 -36.70 -10.96
N VAL A 537 -2.84 -36.38 -9.76
CA VAL A 537 -2.17 -35.10 -9.45
C VAL A 537 -0.72 -35.13 -9.95
N ARG A 538 -0.30 -34.09 -10.66
CA ARG A 538 1.05 -33.91 -11.18
C ARG A 538 1.74 -32.72 -10.52
N LYS A 539 2.91 -32.97 -9.93
CA LYS A 539 3.80 -31.91 -9.41
C LYS A 539 4.83 -31.56 -10.46
N GLU A 540 4.72 -30.35 -11.01
CA GLU A 540 5.49 -29.91 -12.16
C GLU A 540 6.02 -28.48 -11.98
N PRO A 541 7.31 -28.21 -12.32
CA PRO A 541 8.34 -29.20 -12.64
C PRO A 541 8.59 -30.15 -11.45
N LYS A 542 9.17 -31.34 -11.69
CA LYS A 542 9.47 -32.31 -10.61
C LYS A 542 10.31 -31.72 -9.46
N GLN A 543 11.13 -30.72 -9.76
CA GLN A 543 11.95 -29.99 -8.80
C GLN A 543 11.93 -28.52 -9.21
N TRP A 544 11.94 -27.62 -8.22
CA TRP A 544 11.71 -26.19 -8.44
C TRP A 544 12.78 -25.50 -9.32
N TRP A 545 14.00 -26.05 -9.38
CA TRP A 545 15.09 -25.53 -10.20
C TRP A 545 15.12 -26.08 -11.64
N LEU A 546 14.19 -26.97 -12.00
CA LEU A 546 14.10 -27.54 -13.34
C LEU A 546 13.11 -26.74 -14.18
N THR A 547 13.41 -26.55 -15.47
CA THR A 547 12.46 -25.97 -16.42
C THR A 547 11.30 -26.95 -16.66
N TYR A 548 10.07 -26.44 -16.60
CA TYR A 548 8.92 -27.16 -17.12
C TYR A 548 8.80 -26.90 -18.63
N ASP A 549 9.17 -27.90 -19.43
CA ASP A 549 9.13 -27.81 -20.90
C ASP A 549 8.24 -28.91 -21.46
N THR A 550 7.12 -28.52 -22.06
CA THR A 550 6.22 -29.42 -22.77
C THR A 550 5.89 -28.84 -24.14
N PRO A 551 5.58 -29.66 -25.16
CA PRO A 551 5.32 -29.17 -26.52
C PRO A 551 4.21 -28.12 -26.64
N HIS A 552 3.34 -28.02 -25.64
CA HIS A 552 2.20 -27.10 -25.63
C HIS A 552 2.39 -25.93 -24.67
N HIS A 553 3.33 -26.01 -23.71
CA HIS A 553 3.50 -25.03 -22.63
C HIS A 553 2.18 -24.69 -21.89
N MET A 554 1.34 -25.71 -21.64
CA MET A 554 0.03 -25.58 -20.99
C MET A 554 -0.10 -26.50 -19.77
N CYS A 555 -0.91 -26.09 -18.80
CA CYS A 555 -1.20 -26.84 -17.58
C CYS A 555 -2.67 -27.30 -17.55
N SER A 556 -2.92 -28.51 -17.07
CA SER A 556 -4.27 -29.11 -17.04
C SER A 556 -5.21 -28.37 -16.08
N ALA A 557 -6.45 -28.11 -16.52
CA ALA A 557 -7.48 -27.39 -15.76
C ALA A 557 -8.39 -28.29 -14.88
N TYR A 558 -8.01 -29.55 -14.62
CA TYR A 558 -8.77 -30.48 -13.76
C TYR A 558 -8.50 -30.33 -12.26
N ASP A 559 -7.82 -29.26 -11.81
CA ASP A 559 -7.25 -29.18 -10.44
C ASP A 559 -6.27 -30.33 -10.13
N ASN A 560 -5.50 -30.76 -11.13
CA ASN A 560 -4.62 -31.93 -11.04
C ASN A 560 -3.17 -31.65 -11.40
N MET A 561 -2.75 -30.38 -11.35
CA MET A 561 -1.38 -29.98 -11.62
C MET A 561 -0.98 -28.81 -10.72
N CYS A 562 0.15 -28.91 -10.03
CA CYS A 562 0.63 -27.85 -9.13
C CYS A 562 2.16 -27.79 -9.12
N ALA A 563 2.69 -26.68 -8.59
CA ALA A 563 4.13 -26.56 -8.34
C ALA A 563 4.61 -27.65 -7.34
N PRO A 564 5.91 -28.01 -7.33
CA PRO A 564 6.40 -29.07 -6.44
C PRO A 564 6.17 -28.79 -4.95
N TRP A 565 6.20 -27.53 -4.53
CA TRP A 565 5.86 -27.09 -3.16
C TRP A 565 4.35 -26.87 -2.93
N GLY A 566 3.58 -26.79 -4.01
CA GLY A 566 2.15 -26.51 -3.97
C GLY A 566 1.27 -27.76 -3.86
N ASN A 567 -0.04 -27.51 -3.89
CA ASN A 567 -1.13 -28.48 -3.79
C ASN A 567 -2.32 -28.07 -4.66
N THR A 568 -3.29 -28.99 -4.80
CA THR A 568 -4.58 -28.71 -5.44
C THR A 568 -5.42 -27.72 -4.63
N HIS A 569 -6.39 -27.07 -5.27
CA HIS A 569 -7.32 -26.18 -4.57
C HIS A 569 -8.14 -26.94 -3.53
N GLU A 570 -8.63 -28.14 -3.88
CA GLU A 570 -9.41 -28.98 -2.96
C GLU A 570 -8.62 -29.31 -1.68
N SER A 571 -7.37 -29.73 -1.82
CA SER A 571 -6.53 -30.12 -0.68
C SER A 571 -6.30 -28.95 0.28
N ALA A 572 -5.91 -27.78 -0.26
CA ALA A 572 -5.68 -26.59 0.54
C ALA A 572 -6.96 -26.10 1.24
N LEU A 573 -8.10 -26.14 0.54
CA LEU A 573 -9.39 -25.70 1.08
C LEU A 573 -9.86 -26.59 2.25
N ILE A 574 -9.70 -27.91 2.14
CA ILE A 574 -10.09 -28.86 3.21
C ILE A 574 -9.34 -28.55 4.50
N GLN A 575 -8.03 -28.30 4.41
CA GLN A 575 -7.20 -27.98 5.59
C GLN A 575 -7.71 -26.74 6.31
N VAL A 576 -8.12 -25.70 5.58
CA VAL A 576 -8.55 -24.43 6.18
C VAL A 576 -10.00 -24.49 6.65
N ARG A 577 -10.88 -25.16 5.91
CA ARG A 577 -12.31 -25.33 6.23
C ARG A 577 -12.50 -26.14 7.50
N ASP A 578 -11.74 -27.22 7.67
CA ASP A 578 -11.98 -28.22 8.72
C ASP A 578 -11.20 -27.94 10.02
N ASN A 579 -10.42 -26.85 10.07
CA ASN A 579 -9.65 -26.46 11.25
C ASN A 579 -10.02 -25.05 11.72
N ASP A 580 -10.72 -24.95 12.86
CA ASP A 580 -11.24 -23.67 13.38
C ASP A 580 -10.14 -22.65 13.72
N PHE A 581 -9.00 -23.11 14.25
CA PHE A 581 -7.88 -22.24 14.65
C PHE A 581 -7.20 -21.50 13.48
N ILE A 582 -7.39 -21.97 12.24
CA ILE A 582 -6.82 -21.33 11.05
C ILE A 582 -7.70 -20.15 10.66
N SER A 583 -7.19 -18.91 10.77
CA SER A 583 -7.97 -17.70 10.48
C SER A 583 -8.52 -17.65 9.04
N GLY A 584 -7.79 -18.27 8.12
CA GLY A 584 -8.17 -18.45 6.73
C GLY A 584 -6.93 -18.61 5.86
N MET A 585 -7.09 -18.35 4.56
CA MET A 585 -6.05 -18.59 3.55
C MET A 585 -5.99 -17.49 2.50
N PHE A 586 -4.84 -17.37 1.83
CA PHE A 586 -4.65 -16.57 0.62
C PHE A 586 -4.07 -17.44 -0.50
N ILE A 587 -4.88 -17.79 -1.50
CA ILE A 587 -4.41 -18.64 -2.62
C ILE A 587 -3.40 -17.89 -3.49
N TRP A 588 -2.39 -18.60 -3.99
CA TRP A 588 -1.53 -18.15 -5.08
C TRP A 588 -2.05 -18.67 -6.42
N THR A 589 -2.74 -17.89 -7.26
CA THR A 589 -3.19 -16.47 -7.10
C THR A 589 -4.67 -16.32 -7.45
N GLY A 590 -5.24 -15.13 -7.24
CA GLY A 590 -6.61 -14.82 -7.65
C GLY A 590 -6.77 -14.54 -9.14
N PHE A 591 -5.81 -13.82 -9.72
CA PHE A 591 -5.68 -13.58 -11.15
C PHE A 591 -4.28 -14.02 -11.60
N ASP A 592 -4.20 -14.51 -12.84
CA ASP A 592 -2.92 -14.60 -13.54
C ASP A 592 -2.28 -13.20 -13.60
N TYR A 593 -0.95 -13.18 -13.57
CA TYR A 593 -0.14 -11.98 -13.62
C TYR A 593 0.98 -12.19 -14.65
N LEU A 594 1.62 -11.10 -15.09
CA LEU A 594 2.75 -11.19 -16.02
C LEU A 594 4.03 -11.65 -15.28
N GLY A 595 4.79 -12.56 -15.89
CA GLY A 595 6.06 -13.09 -15.35
C GLY A 595 6.01 -14.56 -14.95
#